data_AF-A0A392W8N9-F1
#
_entry.id   AF-A0A392W8N9-F1
#
_cell.length_a   1.000
_cell.length_b   1.000
_cell.length_c   1.000
_cell.angle_alpha   90.00
_cell.angle_beta   90.00
_cell.angle_gamma   90.00
#
_symmetry.space_group_name_H-M   'P 1'
#
loop_
_entity.id
_entity.type
_entity.pdbx_description
1 polymer ?
#
loop_
_entity_poly.entity_id
_entity_poly.type
_entity_poly.pdbx_seq_one_letter_code
_entity_poly.pdbx_strand_id
1 'polypeptide(L)' 'MILYEVLRLYPPAIALSRTAHKDVKLGSISLPVGVQLILSVILVHHDVELWGDDAK' A
#
# COMPACT_ATOMS: atom_id res chain seq x y z
N MET A 1 -17.35 -11.49 -0.47
CA MET A 1 -17.47 -12.37 0.74
C MET A 1 -17.20 -11.52 1.97
N ILE A 2 -18.00 -11.65 3.04
CA ILE A 2 -17.94 -10.74 4.21
C ILE A 2 -16.55 -10.66 4.84
N LEU A 3 -15.84 -11.78 5.01
CA LEU A 3 -14.51 -11.80 5.62
C LEU A 3 -13.48 -10.96 4.86
N TYR A 4 -13.51 -10.98 3.52
CA TYR A 4 -12.55 -10.23 2.72
C TYR A 4 -12.83 -8.72 2.75
N GLU A 5 -14.10 -8.32 2.78
CA GLU A 5 -14.46 -6.91 2.99
C GLU A 5 -14.04 -6.42 4.38
N VAL A 6 -14.19 -7.26 5.42
CA VAL A 6 -13.69 -6.93 6.75
C VAL A 6 -12.18 -6.75 6.76
N LEU A 7 -11.42 -7.62 6.10
CA LEU A 7 -9.96 -7.48 6.02
C LEU A 7 -9.54 -6.28 5.14
N ARG A 8 -10.34 -5.90 4.14
CA ARG A 8 -10.10 -4.73 3.32
C ARG A 8 -10.30 -3.45 4.14
N LEU A 9 -11.46 -3.31 4.79
CA LEU A 9 -11.86 -2.12 5.57
C LEU A 9 -11.15 -2.02 6.93
N TYR A 10 -10.83 -3.16 7.55
CA TYR A 10 -10.20 -3.24 8.87
C TYR A 10 -8.98 -4.19 8.84
N PRO A 11 -7.93 -3.86 8.06
CA PRO A 11 -6.77 -4.72 7.95
C PRO A 11 -6.01 -4.77 9.28
N PRO A 12 -5.66 -5.97 9.79
CA PRO A 12 -4.83 -6.09 11.00
C PRO A 12 -3.44 -5.44 10.85
N ALA A 13 -2.93 -5.36 9.61
CA ALA A 13 -1.67 -4.70 9.28
C ALA A 13 -1.95 -3.50 8.35
N ILE A 14 -1.95 -2.30 8.92
CA ILE A 14 -2.29 -1.06 8.20
C ILE A 14 -1.17 -0.53 7.29
N ALA A 15 0.08 -0.96 7.51
CA ALA A 15 1.23 -0.50 6.75
C ALA A 15 2.34 -1.57 6.67
N LEU A 16 3.13 -1.49 5.60
CA LEU A 16 4.31 -2.33 5.37
C LEU A 16 5.55 -1.45 5.22
N SER A 17 6.59 -1.75 6.00
CA SER A 17 7.91 -1.12 5.83
C SER A 17 8.74 -1.87 4.80
N ARG A 18 9.46 -1.13 3.95
CA ARG A 18 10.46 -1.63 3.00
C ARG A 18 11.68 -0.73 3.02
N THR A 19 12.84 -1.30 2.69
CA THR A 19 14.07 -0.54 2.51
C THR A 19 14.63 -0.85 1.13
N ALA A 20 15.06 0.19 0.41
CA ALA A 20 15.76 0.04 -0.85
C ALA A 20 17.15 -0.55 -0.59
N HIS A 21 17.40 -1.79 -1.01
CA HIS A 21 18.70 -2.47 -0.79
C HIS A 21 19.73 -2.13 -1.88
N LYS A 22 19.30 -1.39 -2.91
CA LYS A 22 20.10 -0.82 -3.99
C LYS A 22 19.32 0.35 -4.57
N ASP A 23 19.99 1.18 -5.36
CA ASP A 23 19.32 2.22 -6.14
C ASP A 23 18.24 1.58 -7.02
N VAL A 24 16.99 2.06 -6.88
CA VAL A 24 15.81 1.50 -7.53
C VAL A 24 14.95 2.61 -8.11
N LYS A 25 14.42 2.38 -9.32
CA LYS A 25 13.45 3.29 -9.94
C LYS A 25 12.04 2.79 -9.63
N LEU A 26 11.23 3.61 -8.95
CA LEU A 26 9.84 3.36 -8.63
C LEU A 26 8.96 4.33 -9.44
N GLY A 27 8.37 3.84 -10.53
CA GLY A 27 7.65 4.69 -11.48
C GLY A 27 8.57 5.75 -12.09
N SER A 28 8.25 7.03 -11.87
CA SER A 28 9.07 8.18 -12.29
C SER A 28 10.11 8.61 -11.25
N ILE A 29 10.11 8.02 -10.05
CA ILE A 29 10.98 8.42 -8.94
C ILE A 29 12.19 7.48 -8.86
N SER A 30 13.38 8.04 -8.66
CA SER A 30 14.60 7.28 -8.34
C SER A 30 14.83 7.29 -6.84
N LEU A 31 14.95 6.12 -6.24
CA LEU A 31 15.18 5.91 -4.82
C LEU A 31 16.61 5.39 -4.60
N PRO A 32 17.46 6.13 -3.90
CA PRO A 32 18.78 5.63 -3.50
C PRO A 32 18.70 4.43 -2.56
N VAL A 33 19.78 3.66 -2.50
CA VAL A 33 20.01 2.64 -1.48
C VAL A 33 19.86 3.22 -0.07
N GLY A 34 19.26 2.44 0.84
CA GLY A 34 19.03 2.80 2.24
C GLY A 34 17.73 3.57 2.50
N VAL A 35 17.05 4.08 1.47
CA VAL A 35 15.76 4.77 1.67
C VAL A 35 14.70 3.81 2.21
N GLN A 36 14.01 4.22 3.28
CA GLN A 36 12.87 3.50 3.84
C GLN A 36 11.56 3.99 3.20
N LEU A 37 10.71 3.04 2.84
CA LEU A 37 9.38 3.25 2.30
C LEU A 37 8.36 2.66 3.26
N ILE A 38 7.29 3.41 3.51
CA ILE A 38 6.12 2.91 4.23
C ILE A 38 4.97 2.82 3.23
N LEU A 39 4.55 1.61 2.92
CA LEU A 39 3.41 1.33 2.06
C LEU A 39 2.16 1.28 2.93
N SER A 40 1.23 2.19 2.72
CA SER A 40 -0.02 2.23 3.47
C SER A 40 -1.02 1.25 2.87
N VAL A 41 -1.22 0.10 3.53
CA VAL A 41 -2.15 -0.94 3.10
C VAL A 41 -3.59 -0.42 3.17
N ILE A 42 -3.92 0.31 4.24
CA ILE A 42 -5.26 0.87 4.43
C ILE A 42 -5.63 1.85 3.32
N LEU A 43 -4.70 2.70 2.87
CA LEU A 43 -4.99 3.64 1.78
C LEU A 43 -5.24 2.91 0.46
N VAL A 44 -4.45 1.89 0.15
CA VAL A 44 -4.65 1.08 -1.08
C VAL A 44 -5.98 0.33 -1.03
N HIS A 45 -6.42 -0.13 0.14
CA HIS A 45 -7.70 -0.82 0.32
C HIS A 45 -8.92 0.11 0.21
N HIS A 46 -8.76 1.41 0.39
CA HIS A 46 -9.80 2.43 0.23
C HIS A 46 -9.70 3.21 -1.10
N ASP A 47 -8.79 2.80 -1.98
CA ASP A 47 -8.62 3.43 -3.29
C ASP A 47 -9.80 3.11 -4.21
N VAL A 48 -10.60 4.13 -4.53
CA VAL A 48 -11.78 4.01 -5.39
C VAL A 48 -11.44 3.64 -6.84
N GLU A 49 -10.24 3.98 -7.33
CA GLU A 49 -9.81 3.61 -8.68
C GLU A 49 -9.53 2.11 -8.77
N LEU A 50 -9.09 1.50 -7.68
CA LEU A 50 -8.80 0.06 -7.60
C LEU A 50 -10.03 -0.78 -7.22
N TRP A 51 -10.90 -0.26 -6.34
CA TRP A 51 -11.99 -1.03 -5.72
C TRP A 51 -13.39 -0.60 -6.13
N GLY A 52 -13.56 0.57 -6.76
CA GLY A 52 -14.85 1.12 -7.15
C GLY A 52 -15.45 2.11 -6.14
N ASP A 53 -16.66 2.57 -6.42
CA ASP A 53 -17.33 3.64 -5.65
C ASP A 53 -17.69 3.24 -4.21
N ASP A 54 -17.74 1.94 -3.91
CA ASP A 54 -18.01 1.34 -2.61
C ASP A 54 -16.75 1.17 -1.74
N ALA A 55 -15.59 1.67 -2.20
CA ALA A 55 -14.35 1.62 -1.46
C ALA A 55 -14.28 2.59 -0.26
N LYS A 56 -15.27 3.48 -0.11
CA LYS A 56 -15.35 4.48 0.98
C LYS A 56 -15.64 3.87 2.36
#